data_AF-A0A842Q7M3-F1
#
_entry.id   AF-A0A842Q7M3-F1
#
_cell.length_a   1.000
_cell.length_b   1.000
_cell.length_c   1.000
_cell.angle_alpha   90.00
_cell.angle_beta   90.00
_cell.angle_gamma   90.00
#
_symmetry.space_group_name_H-M   'P 1'
#
loop_
_entity.id
_entity.type
_entity.pdbx_description
1 polymer ?
#
loop_
_entity_poly.entity_id
_entity_poly.type
_entity_poly.pdbx_seq_one_letter_code
_entity_poly.pdbx_strand_id
1 'polypeptide(L)' 'GSLEKANYTFVIIGNTTQEGKPVFRGSSVYNTTATGVLVFLDNLIGIFKAENDEMGNFVSYEWEWK' A
#
# COMPACT_ATOMS: atom_id res chain seq x y z
N GLY A 1 -27.17 -5.20 4.80
CA GLY A 1 -26.20 -4.13 5.11
C GLY A 1 -25.29 -3.95 3.93
N SER A 2 -24.93 -2.72 3.58
CA SER A 2 -23.89 -2.46 2.58
C SER A 2 -22.60 -3.19 2.99
N LEU A 3 -21.94 -3.77 2.01
CA LEU A 3 -20.75 -4.57 2.20
C LEU A 3 -19.54 -3.62 2.33
N GLU A 4 -18.90 -3.60 3.49
CA GLU A 4 -17.77 -2.71 3.76
C GLU A 4 -16.47 -3.32 3.20
N LYS A 5 -16.12 -2.98 1.95
CA LYS A 5 -14.95 -3.54 1.24
C LYS A 5 -14.28 -2.50 0.34
N ALA A 6 -12.97 -2.62 0.15
CA ALA A 6 -12.23 -1.86 -0.85
C ALA A 6 -11.42 -2.81 -1.75
N ASN A 7 -11.27 -2.43 -3.01
CA ASN A 7 -10.35 -3.05 -3.95
C ASN A 7 -9.05 -2.25 -3.97
N TYR A 8 -7.94 -2.93 -4.22
CA TYR A 8 -6.64 -2.29 -4.35
C TYR A 8 -5.85 -2.88 -5.50
N THR A 9 -4.93 -2.09 -6.06
CA THR A 9 -3.89 -2.54 -6.98
C THR A 9 -2.57 -1.90 -6.56
N PHE A 10 -1.51 -2.70 -6.49
CA PHE A 10 -0.16 -2.22 -6.20
C PHE A 10 0.74 -2.34 -7.43
N VAL A 11 1.52 -1.29 -7.68
CA VAL A 11 2.66 -1.32 -8.61
C VAL A 11 3.92 -1.15 -7.78
N ILE A 12 4.83 -2.13 -7.83
CA ILE A 12 5.95 -2.23 -6.90
C ILE A 12 7.26 -2.40 -7.66
N ILE A 13 8.27 -1.65 -7.27
CA ILE A 13 9.66 -1.85 -7.66
C ILE A 13 10.45 -2.23 -6.41
N GLY A 14 11.10 -3.39 -6.46
CA GLY A 14 12.00 -3.87 -5.42
C GLY A 14 13.46 -3.59 -5.76
N ASN A 15 14.26 -3.30 -4.74
CA ASN A 15 15.71 -3.28 -4.79
C ASN A 15 16.30 -3.89 -3.52
N THR A 16 17.57 -4.26 -3.55
CA THR A 16 18.32 -4.73 -2.38
C THR A 16 19.37 -3.68 -2.01
N THR A 17 19.47 -3.32 -0.74
CA THR A 17 20.53 -2.42 -0.26
C THR A 17 21.90 -3.09 -0.36
N GLN A 18 22.98 -2.32 -0.21
CA GLN A 18 24.35 -2.88 -0.14
C GLN A 18 24.52 -3.88 1.01
N GLU A 19 23.74 -3.71 2.09
CA GLU A 19 23.71 -4.62 3.25
C GLU A 19 22.86 -5.87 3.02
N GLY A 20 22.29 -6.06 1.82
CA GLY A 20 21.47 -7.23 1.49
C GLY A 20 19.99 -7.11 1.90
N LYS A 21 19.53 -5.94 2.36
CA LYS A 21 18.15 -5.76 2.84
C LYS A 21 17.19 -5.44 1.69
N PRO A 22 16.06 -6.16 1.53
CA PRO A 22 15.05 -5.83 0.53
C PRO A 22 14.33 -4.52 0.86
N VAL A 23 14.21 -3.63 -0.12
CA VAL A 23 13.47 -2.37 -0.03
C VAL A 23 12.54 -2.26 -1.23
N PHE A 24 11.29 -1.92 -0.98
CA PHE A 24 10.24 -1.78 -1.98
C PHE A 24 9.74 -0.35 -2.02
N ARG A 25 9.44 0.14 -3.22
CA ARG A 25 8.76 1.41 -3.44
C ARG A 25 7.68 1.20 -4.47
N GLY A 26 6.58 1.91 -4.34
CA GLY A 26 5.48 1.71 -5.26
C GLY A 26 4.35 2.69 -5.09
N SER A 27 3.31 2.45 -5.87
CA SER A 27 2.03 3.14 -5.77
C SER A 27 0.91 2.12 -5.53
N SER A 28 -0.09 2.56 -4.79
CA SER A 28 -1.33 1.84 -4.52
C SER A 28 -2.49 2.62 -5.11
N VAL A 29 -3.43 1.93 -5.73
CA VAL A 29 -4.69 2.53 -6.20
C VAL A 29 -5.82 1.82 -5.49
N TYR A 30 -6.63 2.56 -4.76
CA TYR A 30 -7.79 2.06 -4.04
C TYR A 30 -9.08 2.53 -4.71
N ASN A 31 -10.10 1.68 -4.62
CA ASN A 31 -11.44 2.01 -5.06
C ASN A 31 -12.47 1.24 -4.21
N THR A 32 -13.60 1.87 -3.89
CA THR A 32 -14.65 1.24 -3.09
C THR A 32 -16.02 1.78 -3.43
N THR A 33 -17.05 0.95 -3.25
CA THR A 33 -18.45 1.38 -3.25
C THR A 33 -19.03 1.47 -1.84
N ALA A 34 -18.17 1.47 -0.81
CA ALA A 34 -18.56 1.53 0.58
C ALA A 34 -19.08 2.94 0.93
N THR A 35 -20.11 2.98 1.78
CA THR A 35 -20.67 4.23 2.33
C THR A 35 -20.35 4.40 3.81
N GLY A 36 -19.58 3.48 4.38
CA GLY A 36 -19.20 3.44 5.78
C GLY A 36 -17.82 4.02 6.04
N VAL A 37 -17.02 3.27 6.79
CA VAL A 37 -15.71 3.70 7.30
C VAL A 37 -14.60 3.68 6.24
N LEU A 38 -14.78 2.95 5.15
CA LEU A 38 -13.82 2.80 4.06
C LEU A 38 -14.06 3.80 2.92
N VAL A 39 -15.09 4.66 3.00
CA VAL A 39 -15.41 5.62 1.93
C VAL A 39 -14.23 6.54 1.58
N PHE A 40 -13.32 6.80 2.51
CA PHE A 40 -12.11 7.59 2.26
C PHE A 40 -11.10 6.93 1.31
N LEU A 41 -11.23 5.62 1.05
CA LEU A 41 -10.40 4.89 0.10
C LEU A 41 -10.92 5.03 -1.34
N ASP A 42 -12.07 5.65 -1.56
CA ASP A 42 -12.61 5.81 -2.90
C ASP A 42 -11.74 6.77 -3.72
N ASN A 43 -11.29 6.31 -4.89
CA ASN A 43 -10.37 7.01 -5.78
C ASN A 43 -9.05 7.48 -5.11
N LEU A 44 -8.62 6.81 -4.05
CA LEU A 44 -7.37 7.14 -3.35
C LEU A 44 -6.18 6.54 -4.08
N ILE A 45 -5.14 7.36 -4.33
CA ILE A 45 -3.83 6.87 -4.76
C ILE A 45 -2.84 7.09 -3.61
N GLY A 46 -2.16 6.02 -3.21
CA GLY A 46 -1.05 6.08 -2.27
C GLY A 46 0.29 5.91 -2.96
N ILE A 47 1.32 6.52 -2.40
CA ILE A 47 2.73 6.21 -2.68
C ILE A 47 3.27 5.57 -1.41
N PHE A 48 4.01 4.47 -1.54
CA PHE A 48 4.55 3.78 -0.38
C PHE A 48 6.02 3.42 -0.51
N LYS A 49 6.66 3.28 0.65
CA LYS A 49 7.96 2.64 0.83
C LYS A 49 7.78 1.51 1.83
N ALA A 50 8.33 0.34 1.53
CA ALA A 50 8.30 -0.77 2.44
C ALA A 50 9.67 -1.46 2.58
N GLU A 51 9.86 -2.08 3.73
CA GLU A 51 11.09 -2.75 4.14
C GLU A 51 10.72 -4.10 4.75
N ASN A 52 11.55 -5.12 4.47
CA ASN A 52 11.47 -6.41 5.14
C ASN A 52 12.62 -6.56 6.13
N ASP A 53 12.33 -7.14 7.29
CA ASP A 53 13.38 -7.64 8.17
C ASP A 53 13.83 -9.05 7.77
N GLU A 54 14.87 -9.54 8.45
CA GLU A 54 15.45 -10.87 8.19
C GLU A 54 14.49 -12.03 8.52
N MET A 55 13.44 -11.78 9.31
CA MET A 55 12.41 -12.75 9.67
C MET A 55 11.24 -12.73 8.67
N GLY A 56 11.26 -11.84 7.68
CA GLY A 56 10.20 -11.64 6.71
C GLY A 56 9.04 -10.79 7.22
N ASN A 57 9.18 -10.10 8.36
CA ASN A 57 8.20 -9.10 8.77
C ASN A 57 8.31 -7.88 7.86
N PHE A 58 7.15 -7.31 7.54
CA PHE A 58 7.01 -6.22 6.60
C PHE A 58 6.54 -4.94 7.31
N VAL A 59 7.26 -3.85 7.10
CA VAL A 59 6.83 -2.51 7.51
C VAL A 59 6.63 -1.67 6.25
N SER A 60 5.46 -1.04 6.11
CA SER A 60 5.19 -0.08 5.05
C SER A 60 4.83 1.29 5.61
N TYR A 61 5.33 2.31 4.93
CA TYR A 61 4.97 3.71 5.10
C TYR A 61 4.26 4.14 3.82
N GLU A 62 3.05 4.66 3.95
CA GLU A 62 2.21 5.04 2.83
C GLU A 62 1.70 6.46 3.00
N TRP A 63 1.73 7.22 1.91
CA TRP A 63 1.31 8.61 1.84
C TRP A 63 0.26 8.75 0.74
N GLU A 64 -0.82 9.46 1.02
CA GLU A 64 -1.77 9.88 -0.01
C GLU A 64 -1.08 10.80 -1.02
N TRP A 65 -1.22 10.49 -2.30
CA TRP A 65 -0.75 11.36 -3.37
C TRP A 65 -1.75 12.50 -3.58
N LYS A 66 -1.26 13.74 -3.45
CA LYS A 66 -2.00 14.98 -3.68
C LYS A 66 -1.53 15.70 -4.93
#